data_AF-A0A2N6VEY7-F1
#
_entry.id   AF-A0A2N6VEY7-F1
#
_cell.length_a   1.000
_cell.length_b   1.000
_cell.length_c   1.000
_cell.angle_alpha   90.00
_cell.angle_beta   90.00
_cell.angle_gamma   90.00
#
_symmetry.space_group_name_H-M   'P 1'
#
loop_
_entity.id
_entity.type
_entity.pdbx_description
1 polymer ?
#
loop_
_entity_poly.entity_id
_entity_poly.type
_entity_poly.pdbx_seq_one_letter_code
_entity_poly.pdbx_strand_id
1 'polypeptide(L)'
;KQQAIEGAWHGGRVPFGYRAEAGALVTDPVTGPLVVEMYQRVLAGDSLYRIRKDWNARGILTTHGCAWSDRTLKMVLYNPSNKGVREYRPVMPDGSRAKTSK
;
A
#
# COMPACT_ATOMS: atom_id res chain seq x y z
N LYS A 1 -0.12 -10.45 -25.28
CA LYS A 1 -1.56 -10.17 -25.09
C LYS A 1 -2.09 -11.10 -24.01
N GLN A 2 -2.97 -10.60 -23.15
CA GLN A 2 -3.76 -11.36 -22.17
C GLN A 2 -2.95 -11.92 -21.01
N GLN A 3 -3.07 -11.34 -19.81
CA GLN A 3 -3.24 -11.99 -18.49
C GLN A 3 -3.35 -10.86 -17.43
N ALA A 4 -4.48 -10.15 -17.46
CA ALA A 4 -4.80 -9.07 -16.52
C ALA A 4 -6.05 -9.40 -15.67
N ILE A 5 -6.41 -10.69 -15.57
CA ILE A 5 -7.75 -11.10 -15.14
C ILE A 5 -7.75 -11.82 -13.78
N GLU A 6 -6.63 -12.34 -13.31
CA GLU A 6 -6.58 -12.98 -11.99
C GLU A 6 -5.80 -12.10 -11.03
N GLY A 7 -6.38 -11.81 -9.87
CA GLY A 7 -5.75 -11.03 -8.79
C GLY A 7 -4.50 -11.66 -8.18
N ALA A 8 -3.89 -12.64 -8.86
CA ALA A 8 -2.66 -13.29 -8.48
C ALA A 8 -1.49 -12.29 -8.58
N TRP A 9 -0.77 -12.13 -7.48
CA TRP A 9 0.53 -11.48 -7.46
C TRP A 9 1.51 -12.36 -8.25
N HIS A 10 1.86 -11.92 -9.46
CA HIS A 10 2.71 -12.65 -10.40
C HIS A 10 4.20 -12.69 -10.02
N GLY A 11 4.52 -12.48 -8.74
CA GLY A 11 5.89 -12.45 -8.22
C GLY A 11 6.56 -11.08 -8.34
N GLY A 12 7.63 -10.89 -7.56
CA GLY A 12 8.35 -9.63 -7.40
C GLY A 12 8.32 -9.10 -5.97
N ARG A 13 8.91 -7.93 -5.74
CA ARG A 13 8.97 -7.31 -4.41
C ARG A 13 7.61 -6.77 -3.98
N VAL A 14 7.16 -7.22 -2.82
CA VAL A 14 5.91 -6.78 -2.22
C VAL A 14 5.95 -5.27 -1.92
N PRO A 15 4.96 -4.48 -2.37
CA PRO A 15 4.85 -3.07 -2.04
C PRO A 15 4.77 -2.83 -0.52
N PHE A 16 5.34 -1.72 -0.06
CA PHE A 16 5.15 -1.28 1.34
C PHE A 16 3.65 -1.06 1.62
N GLY A 17 3.16 -1.54 2.76
CA GLY A 17 1.74 -1.55 3.11
C GLY A 17 1.00 -2.85 2.77
N TYR A 18 1.66 -3.80 2.11
CA TYR A 18 1.08 -5.08 1.71
C TYR A 18 1.97 -6.25 2.14
N ARG A 19 1.37 -7.43 2.18
CA ARG A 19 2.03 -8.73 2.30
C ARG A 19 1.52 -9.65 1.18
N ALA A 20 2.37 -10.55 0.71
CA ALA A 20 1.94 -11.61 -0.20
C ALA A 20 1.39 -12.78 0.63
N GLU A 21 0.14 -13.17 0.40
CA GLU A 21 -0.55 -14.25 1.10
C GLU A 21 -1.34 -15.08 0.09
N ALA A 22 -1.10 -16.39 0.05
CA ALA A 22 -1.72 -17.34 -0.90
C ALA A 22 -1.70 -16.88 -2.37
N GLY A 23 -0.61 -16.22 -2.80
CA GLY A 23 -0.48 -15.71 -4.16
C GLY A 23 -1.25 -14.42 -4.44
N ALA A 24 -1.78 -13.73 -3.44
CA ALA A 24 -2.42 -12.42 -3.56
C ALA A 24 -1.71 -11.36 -2.69
N LEU A 25 -1.86 -10.08 -3.04
CA LEU A 25 -1.46 -8.99 -2.15
C LEU A 25 -2.59 -8.66 -1.18
N VAL A 26 -2.31 -8.75 0.11
CA VAL A 26 -3.22 -8.41 1.21
C VAL A 26 -2.62 -7.23 1.97
N THR A 27 -3.45 -6.33 2.50
CA THR A 27 -2.97 -5.23 3.34
C THR A 27 -2.27 -5.76 4.57
N ASP A 28 -1.07 -5.23 4.84
CA ASP A 28 -0.32 -5.55 6.04
C ASP A 28 -0.93 -4.78 7.23
N PRO A 29 -1.31 -5.44 8.33
CA PRO A 29 -1.89 -4.76 9.50
C PRO A 29 -0.92 -3.77 10.18
N VAL A 30 0.39 -3.92 9.98
CA VAL A 30 1.42 -3.05 10.57
C VAL A 30 1.77 -1.91 9.62
N THR A 31 2.11 -2.23 8.37
CA THR A 31 2.59 -1.21 7.41
C THR A 31 1.46 -0.56 6.60
N GLY A 32 0.30 -1.20 6.49
CA GLY A 32 -0.88 -0.67 5.79
C GLY A 32 -1.41 0.63 6.38
N PRO A 33 -1.61 0.74 7.70
CA PRO A 33 -2.01 2.01 8.34
C PRO A 33 -1.03 3.16 8.09
N LEU A 34 0.27 2.88 7.95
CA LEU A 34 1.28 3.89 7.64
C LEU A 34 1.12 4.44 6.22
N VAL A 35 0.72 3.60 5.25
CA VAL A 35 0.39 4.08 3.91
C VAL A 35 -0.80 5.04 3.96
N VAL A 36 -1.84 4.70 4.73
CA VAL A 36 -3.01 5.58 4.94
C VAL A 36 -2.59 6.90 5.59
N GLU A 37 -1.79 6.85 6.67
CA GLU A 37 -1.24 8.03 7.34
C GLU A 37 -0.49 8.95 6.36
N MET A 38 0.36 8.36 5.50
CA MET A 38 1.14 9.12 4.51
C MET A 38 0.23 9.85 3.51
N TYR A 39 -0.82 9.19 2.99
CA TYR A 39 -1.78 9.84 2.09
C TYR A 39 -2.56 10.94 2.79
N GLN A 40 -3.06 10.69 4.01
CA GLN A 40 -3.79 11.68 4.80
C GLN A 40 -2.94 12.94 5.05
N ARG A 41 -1.68 12.77 5.43
CA ARG A 41 -0.75 13.88 5.65
C ARG A 41 -0.47 14.68 4.38
N VAL A 42 -0.23 14.00 3.26
CA VAL A 42 -0.06 14.69 1.96
C VAL A 42 -1.31 15.48 1.58
N LEU A 43 -2.51 14.91 1.78
CA LEU A 43 -3.77 15.60 1.52
C LEU A 43 -4.02 16.77 2.47
N ALA A 44 -3.53 16.69 3.71
CA ALA A 44 -3.55 17.78 4.69
C ALA A 44 -2.51 18.89 4.38
N GLY A 45 -1.69 18.73 3.33
CA GLY A 45 -0.69 19.71 2.91
C GLY A 45 0.69 19.55 3.55
N ASP A 46 0.95 18.45 4.26
CA ASP A 46 2.30 18.18 4.76
C ASP A 46 3.28 17.92 3.62
N SER A 47 4.49 18.48 3.76
CA SER A 47 5.59 18.19 2.86
C SER A 47 6.15 16.79 3.11
N LEU A 48 6.64 16.15 2.05
CA LEU A 48 7.30 14.84 2.17
C LEU A 48 8.50 14.87 3.14
N TYR A 49 9.17 16.02 3.24
CA TYR A 49 10.25 16.23 4.21
C TYR A 49 9.75 16.08 5.66
N ARG A 50 8.58 16.66 6.00
CA ARG A 50 8.01 16.57 7.35
C ARG A 50 7.63 15.13 7.68
N ILE A 51 6.96 14.45 6.73
CA ILE A 51 6.57 13.03 6.88
C ILE A 51 7.82 12.16 7.08
N ARG A 52 8.84 12.32 6.23
CA ARG A 52 10.12 11.60 6.34
C ARG A 52 10.78 11.83 7.70
N LYS A 53 10.87 13.09 8.15
CA LYS A 53 11.51 13.45 9.41
C LYS A 53 10.80 12.81 10.59
N ASP A 54 9.47 12.87 10.62
CA ASP A 54 8.64 12.23 11.64
C ASP A 54 8.82 10.71 11.66
N TRP A 55 8.71 10.05 10.50
CA TRP A 55 8.83 8.60 10.41
C TRP A 55 10.21 8.08 10.81
N ASN A 56 11.27 8.77 10.38
CA ASN A 56 12.63 8.41 10.78
C ASN A 56 12.87 8.66 12.28
N ALA A 57 12.30 9.73 12.85
CA ALA A 57 12.38 9.98 14.30
C ALA A 57 11.61 8.92 15.12
N ARG A 58 10.50 8.40 14.57
CA ARG A 58 9.73 7.28 15.13
C ARG A 58 10.40 5.92 14.92
N GLY A 59 11.53 5.85 14.22
CA GLY A 59 12.22 4.59 13.92
C GLY A 59 11.49 3.71 12.90
N ILE A 60 10.55 4.27 12.12
CA ILE A 60 9.84 3.53 11.08
C ILE A 60 10.79 3.31 9.91
N LEU A 61 10.95 2.05 9.51
CA LEU A 61 11.83 1.64 8.43
C LEU A 61 11.04 1.25 7.18
N THR A 62 11.68 1.34 6.03
CA THR A 62 11.16 0.80 4.76
C THR A 62 11.13 -0.73 4.80
N THR A 63 10.53 -1.38 3.79
CA THR A 63 10.53 -2.86 3.66
C THR A 63 11.94 -3.48 3.68
N HIS A 64 13.00 -2.70 3.41
CA HIS A 64 14.39 -3.16 3.47
C HIS A 64 15.10 -2.86 4.78
N GLY A 65 14.41 -2.33 5.80
CA GLY A 65 15.05 -1.90 7.04
C GLY A 65 15.88 -0.62 6.91
N CYS A 66 15.74 0.13 5.81
CA CYS A 66 16.43 1.40 5.63
C CYS A 66 15.55 2.57 6.07
N ALA A 67 16.19 3.68 6.49
CA ALA A 67 15.51 4.94 6.75
C ALA A 67 14.82 5.51 5.49
N TRP A 68 13.79 6.31 5.70
CA TRP A 68 13.02 6.93 4.62
C TRP A 68 13.77 8.10 3.97
N SER A 69 13.56 8.22 2.66
CA SER A 69 13.96 9.35 1.83
C SER A 69 12.74 9.94 1.13
N ASP A 70 12.81 11.19 0.67
CA ASP A 70 11.72 11.81 -0.08
C ASP A 70 11.43 11.03 -1.37
N ARG A 71 12.46 10.45 -1.98
CA ARG A 71 12.34 9.58 -3.17
C ARG A 71 11.53 8.33 -2.85
N THR A 72 11.82 7.63 -1.77
CA THR A 72 11.12 6.40 -1.41
C THR A 72 9.67 6.67 -1.02
N LEU A 73 9.38 7.78 -0.33
CA LEU A 73 8.00 8.22 -0.08
C LEU A 73 7.23 8.48 -1.38
N LYS A 74 7.84 9.22 -2.33
CA LYS A 74 7.24 9.43 -3.67
C LYS A 74 6.95 8.11 -4.38
N MET A 75 7.86 7.14 -4.33
CA MET A 75 7.65 5.84 -4.98
C MET A 75 6.45 5.09 -4.38
N VAL A 76 6.21 5.19 -3.07
CA VAL A 76 5.00 4.62 -2.46
C VAL A 76 3.76 5.39 -2.89
N LEU A 77 3.78 6.73 -2.87
CA LEU A 77 2.63 7.56 -3.28
C LEU A 77 2.24 7.36 -4.75
N TYR A 78 3.22 7.17 -5.64
CA TYR A 78 3.00 6.95 -7.08
C TYR A 78 2.72 5.50 -7.46
N ASN A 79 2.82 4.56 -6.51
CA ASN A 79 2.63 3.15 -6.81
C ASN A 79 1.21 2.92 -7.37
N PRO A 80 1.06 2.37 -8.60
CA PRO A 80 -0.24 2.05 -9.17
C PRO A 80 -1.07 1.11 -8.30
N SER A 81 -0.42 0.25 -7.51
CA SER A 81 -1.06 -0.64 -6.53
C SER A 81 -1.73 0.11 -5.36
N ASN A 82 -1.39 1.40 -5.19
CA ASN A 82 -2.00 2.29 -4.21
C ASN A 82 -3.06 3.21 -4.83
N LYS A 83 -3.06 3.39 -6.16
CA LYS A 83 -4.06 4.20 -6.89
C LYS A 83 -5.48 3.60 -6.82
N GLY A 84 -5.58 2.33 -6.46
CA GLY A 84 -6.71 1.80 -5.73
C GLY A 84 -6.15 0.89 -4.65
N VAL A 85 -6.45 1.14 -3.38
CA VAL A 85 -6.60 0.06 -2.39
C VAL A 85 -7.54 -0.93 -3.06
N ARG A 86 -6.98 -1.92 -3.78
CA ARG A 86 -7.70 -2.84 -4.67
C ARG A 86 -8.79 -3.44 -3.80
N GLU A 87 -10.03 -3.01 -4.01
CA GLU A 87 -11.21 -3.18 -3.14
C GLU A 87 -10.91 -4.04 -1.89
N TYR A 88 -10.91 -3.46 -0.69
CA TYR A 88 -11.31 -4.26 0.46
C TYR A 88 -12.73 -4.75 0.15
N ARG A 89 -12.80 -5.92 -0.48
CA ARG A 89 -14.01 -6.67 -0.69
C ARG A 89 -14.03 -7.61 0.50
N PRO A 90 -14.72 -7.27 1.60
CA PRO A 90 -14.98 -8.27 2.60
C PRO A 90 -15.65 -9.43 1.86
N VAL A 91 -15.04 -10.61 1.93
CA VAL A 91 -15.74 -11.81 1.49
C VAL A 91 -16.88 -11.94 2.49
N MET A 92 -18.12 -11.75 2.00
CA MET A 92 -19.28 -11.99 2.86
C MET A 92 -19.27 -13.48 3.24
N PRO A 93 -19.86 -13.86 4.40
CA PRO A 93 -19.83 -15.25 4.88
C PRO A 93 -20.35 -16.30 3.88
N ASP A 94 -21.06 -15.87 2.84
CA ASP A 94 -21.63 -16.67 1.76
C ASP A 94 -20.72 -16.85 0.53
N GLY A 95 -19.51 -16.29 0.54
CA GLY A 95 -18.54 -16.39 -0.57
C GLY A 95 -18.86 -15.49 -1.77
N SER A 96 -19.89 -14.64 -1.69
CA SER A 96 -20.26 -13.74 -2.78
C SER A 96 -19.45 -12.44 -2.76
N ARG A 97 -19.25 -11.87 -3.96
CA ARG A 97 -18.40 -10.69 -4.20
C ARG A 97 -19.28 -9.47 -4.48
N ALA A 98 -19.12 -8.39 -3.71
CA ALA A 98 -19.83 -7.14 -3.96
C ALA A 98 -19.47 -6.54 -5.35
N LYS A 99 -20.48 -6.09 -6.09
CA LYS A 99 -20.32 -5.51 -7.44
C LYS A 99 -19.97 -4.01 -7.36
N THR A 100 -19.05 -3.59 -8.23
CA THR A 100 -18.61 -2.20 -8.41
C THR A 100 -19.72 -1.34 -9.03
N SER A 101 -19.89 -0.11 -8.52
CA SER A 101 -20.64 0.96 -9.20
C SER A 101 -19.68 1.76 -10.09
N LYS A 102 -20.16 2.14 -11.28
CA LYS A 102 -19.43 2.78 -12.40
C LYS A 102 -18.64 4.02 -12.02
#